data_AF-A0A162F6I7-F1
#
_entry.id   AF-A0A162F6I7-F1
#
_cell.length_a   1.000
_cell.length_b   1.000
_cell.length_c   1.000
_cell.angle_alpha   90.00
_cell.angle_beta   90.00
_cell.angle_gamma   90.00
#
_symmetry.space_group_name_H-M   'P 1'
#
loop_
_entity.id
_entity.type
_entity.pdbx_description
1 polymer ?
#
loop_
_entity_poly.entity_id
_entity_poly.type
_entity_poly.pdbx_seq_one_letter_code
_entity_poly.pdbx_strand_id
1 'polypeptide(L)'
;MNIGDLGEREFIEICTEAIMNCYTQYIYLLYELPNGVRFFQVECELNHANCNLKLKDGTPIRLICVMGRDLIEDFHQKALNDELGIEWVNKGVKHVIATGELGANKIV
;
A
#
# COMPACT_ATOMS: atom_id res chain seq x y z
N MET A 1 -17.17 3.69 12.65
CA MET A 1 -15.81 3.45 12.12
C MET A 1 -15.89 2.12 11.38
N ASN A 2 -15.75 2.14 10.06
CA ASN A 2 -15.87 0.93 9.26
C ASN A 2 -14.62 0.08 9.51
N ILE A 3 -14.76 -1.21 9.78
CA ILE A 3 -13.63 -2.10 10.11
C ILE A 3 -12.62 -2.16 8.94
N GLY A 4 -13.08 -1.89 7.71
CA GLY A 4 -12.21 -1.77 6.53
C GLY A 4 -11.26 -0.57 6.52
N ASP A 5 -11.55 0.50 7.26
CA ASP A 5 -10.74 1.72 7.27
C ASP A 5 -9.47 1.59 8.13
N LEU A 6 -9.42 0.61 9.03
CA LEU A 6 -8.32 0.46 9.99
C LEU A 6 -7.04 0.01 9.27
N GLY A 7 -7.12 -1.02 8.43
CA GLY A 7 -5.95 -1.54 7.72
C GLY A 7 -5.39 -0.57 6.68
N GLU A 8 -6.23 0.23 6.03
CA GLU A 8 -5.76 1.29 5.14
C GLU A 8 -5.06 2.41 5.91
N ARG A 9 -5.62 2.82 7.04
CA ARG A 9 -5.00 3.85 7.87
C ARG A 9 -3.61 3.42 8.36
N GLU A 10 -3.49 2.20 8.90
CA GLU A 10 -2.21 1.64 9.33
C GLU A 10 -1.22 1.54 8.17
N PHE A 11 -1.69 1.14 6.99
CA PHE A 11 -0.88 1.11 5.77
C PHE A 11 -0.32 2.48 5.40
N ILE A 12 -1.16 3.52 5.44
CA ILE A 12 -0.75 4.91 5.13
C ILE A 12 0.29 5.40 6.14
N GLU A 13 0.05 5.17 7.43
CA GLU A 13 0.97 5.57 8.51
C GLU A 13 2.34 4.91 8.33
N ILE A 14 2.37 3.58 8.11
CA ILE A 14 3.61 2.82 7.94
C ILE A 14 4.33 3.18 6.63
N CYS A 15 3.61 3.33 5.51
CA CYS A 15 4.23 3.74 4.25
C CYS A 15 4.81 5.15 4.37
N THR A 16 4.15 6.05 5.06
CA THR A 16 4.66 7.40 5.31
C THR A 16 5.95 7.32 6.11
N GLU A 17 5.99 6.55 7.19
CA GLU A 17 7.23 6.34 7.97
C GLU A 17 8.35 5.74 7.12
N ALA A 18 8.04 4.71 6.32
CA ALA A 18 9.00 4.06 5.44
C ALA A 18 9.58 5.02 4.40
N ILE A 19 8.74 5.88 3.82
CA ILE A 19 9.15 6.92 2.87
C ILE A 19 10.02 7.95 3.56
N MET A 20 9.60 8.49 4.70
CA MET A 20 10.36 9.54 5.39
C MET A 20 11.75 9.05 5.83
N ASN A 21 11.88 7.77 6.19
CA ASN A 21 13.16 7.16 6.60
C ASN A 21 13.88 6.38 5.47
N CYS A 22 13.34 6.37 4.25
CA CYS A 22 13.89 5.65 3.09
C CYS A 22 14.12 4.13 3.35
N TYR A 23 13.14 3.45 3.94
CA TYR A 23 13.18 2.00 4.17
C TYR A 23 12.89 1.22 2.88
N THR A 24 13.93 0.96 2.11
CA THR A 24 13.86 0.33 0.77
C THR A 24 14.02 -1.19 0.78
N GLN A 25 14.32 -1.77 1.93
CA GLN A 25 14.49 -3.21 2.13
C GLN A 25 13.16 -3.98 2.23
N TYR A 26 12.03 -3.26 2.23
CA TYR A 26 10.70 -3.84 2.38
C TYR A 26 9.77 -3.41 1.25
N ILE A 27 8.72 -4.19 1.07
CA ILE A 27 7.60 -3.94 0.19
C ILE A 27 6.35 -3.95 1.05
N TYR A 28 5.54 -2.91 0.92
CA TYR A 28 4.31 -2.75 1.67
C TYR A 28 3.13 -3.00 0.73
N LEU A 29 2.26 -3.93 1.12
CA LEU A 29 1.18 -4.44 0.30
C LEU A 29 -0.15 -4.16 1.00
N LEU A 30 -1.12 -3.62 0.26
CA LEU A 30 -2.48 -3.42 0.75
C LEU A 30 -3.43 -4.36 0.00
N TYR A 31 -4.17 -5.16 0.77
CA TYR A 31 -5.15 -6.10 0.24
C TYR A 31 -6.56 -5.74 0.67
N GLU A 32 -7.54 -6.17 -0.12
CA GLU A 32 -8.95 -6.11 0.21
C GLU A 32 -9.59 -7.50 0.12
N LEU A 33 -10.24 -7.89 1.20
CA LEU A 33 -11.01 -9.12 1.31
C LEU A 33 -12.39 -8.96 0.64
N PRO A 34 -13.06 -10.07 0.25
CA PRO A 34 -14.39 -10.02 -0.36
C PRO A 34 -15.48 -9.32 0.47
N ASN A 35 -15.30 -9.24 1.80
CA ASN A 35 -16.21 -8.53 2.70
C ASN A 35 -15.89 -7.02 2.84
N GLY A 36 -14.96 -6.49 2.03
CA GLY A 36 -14.53 -5.09 2.05
C GLY A 36 -13.54 -4.74 3.16
N VAL A 37 -13.10 -5.71 3.98
CA VAL A 37 -12.07 -5.46 4.99
C VAL A 37 -10.71 -5.34 4.32
N ARG A 38 -9.96 -4.30 4.68
CA ARG A 38 -8.58 -4.10 4.22
C ARG A 38 -7.60 -4.51 5.29
N PHE A 39 -6.49 -5.08 4.86
CA PHE A 39 -5.35 -5.38 5.71
C PHE A 39 -4.08 -5.19 4.90
N PHE A 40 -2.98 -4.88 5.59
CA PHE A 40 -1.69 -4.72 4.94
C PHE A 40 -0.70 -5.79 5.38
N GLN A 41 0.33 -5.97 4.57
CA GLN A 41 1.44 -6.87 4.82
C GLN A 41 2.75 -6.18 4.44
N VAL A 42 3.82 -6.52 5.16
CA VAL A 42 5.19 -6.09 4.85
C VAL A 42 6.01 -7.31 4.49
N GLU A 43 6.73 -7.24 3.38
CA GLU A 43 7.56 -8.33 2.86
C GLU A 43 8.95 -7.82 2.49
N CYS A 44 9.96 -8.70 2.49
CA CYS A 44 11.31 -8.31 2.08
C CYS A 44 11.53 -8.43 0.56
N GLU A 45 10.75 -9.25 -0.14
CA GLU A 45 10.84 -9.47 -1.58
C GLU A 45 9.45 -9.72 -2.16
N LEU A 46 9.21 -9.27 -3.40
CA LEU A 46 7.93 -9.48 -4.07
C LEU A 46 7.91 -10.91 -4.59
N ASN A 47 7.25 -11.82 -3.87
CA ASN A 47 6.97 -13.12 -4.45
C ASN A 47 5.79 -12.99 -5.42
N HIS A 48 5.98 -13.31 -6.70
CA HIS A 48 4.89 -13.30 -7.70
C HIS A 48 3.67 -14.15 -7.30
N ALA A 49 3.84 -15.11 -6.38
CA ALA A 49 2.74 -15.84 -5.78
C ALA A 49 1.77 -14.95 -4.96
N ASN A 50 2.26 -13.84 -4.41
CA ASN A 50 1.50 -12.94 -3.54
C ASN A 50 0.47 -12.09 -4.31
N CYS A 51 0.64 -11.92 -5.62
CA CYS A 51 -0.36 -11.25 -6.46
C CYS A 51 -1.61 -12.11 -6.71
N ASN A 52 -1.55 -13.42 -6.43
CA ASN A 52 -2.65 -14.37 -6.64
C ASN A 52 -3.17 -14.97 -5.31
N LEU A 53 -3.08 -14.21 -4.22
CA LEU A 53 -3.55 -14.65 -2.91
C LEU A 53 -5.03 -15.04 -2.94
N LYS A 54 -5.33 -16.18 -2.32
CA LYS A 54 -6.68 -16.71 -2.16
C LYS A 54 -6.91 -17.09 -0.71
N LEU A 55 -8.14 -16.93 -0.24
CA LEU A 55 -8.60 -17.50 1.01
C LEU A 55 -8.57 -19.04 0.94
N LYS A 56 -8.72 -19.71 2.10
CA LYS A 56 -8.69 -21.18 2.20
C LYS A 56 -9.76 -21.86 1.33
N ASP A 57 -10.86 -21.17 1.05
CA ASP A 57 -11.96 -21.64 0.20
C ASP A 57 -11.71 -21.37 -1.31
N GLY A 58 -10.55 -20.80 -1.66
CA GLY A 58 -10.19 -20.45 -3.02
C GLY A 58 -10.65 -19.07 -3.48
N THR A 59 -11.33 -18.29 -2.64
CA THR A 59 -11.80 -16.95 -2.99
C THR A 59 -10.61 -16.00 -3.20
N PRO A 60 -10.51 -15.30 -4.34
CA PRO A 60 -9.40 -14.38 -4.60
C PRO A 60 -9.42 -13.19 -3.64
N ILE A 61 -8.24 -12.80 -3.18
CA ILE A 61 -8.00 -11.58 -2.42
C ILE A 61 -7.51 -10.52 -3.41
N ARG A 62 -8.06 -9.31 -3.32
CA ARG A 62 -7.72 -8.22 -4.23
C ARG A 62 -6.47 -7.49 -3.72
N LEU A 63 -5.39 -7.48 -4.49
CA LEU A 63 -4.23 -6.61 -4.22
C LEU A 63 -4.54 -5.20 -4.73
N ILE A 64 -4.53 -4.22 -3.83
CA ILE A 64 -4.90 -2.83 -4.10
C ILE A 64 -3.67 -1.98 -4.42
N CYS A 65 -2.67 -2.05 -3.56
CA CYS A 65 -1.52 -1.16 -3.62
C CYS A 65 -0.24 -1.94 -3.29
N VAL A 66 0.83 -1.59 -4.01
CA VAL A 66 2.20 -2.05 -3.74
C VAL A 66 3.06 -0.82 -3.60
N MET A 67 3.64 -0.62 -2.42
CA MET A 67 4.65 0.39 -2.16
C MET A 67 6.00 -0.31 -2.13
N GLY A 68 6.67 -0.34 -3.28
CA GLY A 68 7.99 -0.95 -3.44
C GLY A 68 9.12 0.08 -3.40
N ARG A 69 10.36 -0.42 -3.40
CA ARG A 69 11.60 0.36 -3.34
C ARG A 69 11.59 1.62 -4.21
N ASP A 70 11.31 1.49 -5.51
CA ASP A 70 11.42 2.60 -6.45
C ASP A 70 10.46 3.76 -6.09
N LEU A 71 9.26 3.43 -5.62
CA LEU A 71 8.26 4.43 -5.24
C LEU A 71 8.61 5.08 -3.88
N ILE A 72 9.18 4.29 -2.96
CA ILE A 72 9.70 4.79 -1.68
C ILE A 72 10.83 5.78 -1.91
N GLU A 73 11.82 5.42 -2.74
CA GLU A 73 12.95 6.28 -3.08
C GLU A 73 12.47 7.57 -3.77
N ASP A 74 11.56 7.46 -4.74
CA ASP A 74 11.02 8.61 -5.46
C ASP A 74 10.30 9.60 -4.55
N PHE A 75 9.41 9.10 -3.67
CA PHE A 75 8.74 9.96 -2.69
C PHE A 75 9.74 10.56 -1.69
N HIS A 76 10.68 9.76 -1.19
CA HIS A 76 11.68 10.21 -0.21
C HIS A 76 12.50 11.37 -0.76
N GLN A 77 13.04 11.25 -1.98
CA GLN A 77 13.85 12.29 -2.61
C GLN A 77 13.08 13.61 -2.79
N LYS A 78 11.77 13.52 -3.07
CA LYS A 78 10.90 14.70 -3.19
C LYS A 78 10.51 15.30 -1.84
N ALA A 79 10.52 14.51 -0.77
CA ALA A 79 10.07 14.92 0.57
C ALA A 79 11.23 15.46 1.40
N LEU A 80 12.44 15.08 1.03
CA LEU A 80 13.66 15.42 1.72
C LEU A 80 13.81 16.95 1.80
N ASN A 81 13.88 17.47 3.04
CA ASN A 81 13.97 18.89 3.37
C ASN A 81 12.71 19.73 3.09
N ASP A 82 11.55 19.11 2.84
CA ASP A 82 10.27 19.81 2.82
C ASP A 82 9.65 19.79 4.23
N GLU A 83 9.37 20.97 4.79
CA GLU A 83 8.72 21.12 6.10
C GLU A 83 7.32 20.50 6.14
N LEU A 84 6.65 20.38 4.98
CA LEU A 84 5.36 19.74 4.80
C LEU A 84 5.48 18.34 4.16
N GLY A 85 6.69 17.77 4.21
CA GLY A 85 7.05 16.47 3.63
C GLY A 85 6.05 15.37 4.00
N ILE A 86 5.73 15.30 5.29
CA ILE A 86 4.83 14.29 5.85
C ILE A 86 3.41 14.43 5.29
N GLU A 87 2.86 15.65 5.24
CA GLU A 87 1.49 15.89 4.78
C GLU A 87 1.30 15.53 3.31
N TRP A 88 2.26 15.89 2.46
CA TRP A 88 2.12 15.59 1.04
C TRP A 88 2.41 14.11 0.74
N VAL A 89 3.35 13.46 1.45
CA VAL A 89 3.57 12.01 1.36
C VAL A 89 2.29 11.27 1.71
N ASN A 90 1.63 11.62 2.83
CA ASN A 90 0.33 11.05 3.21
C ASN A 90 -0.71 11.18 2.09
N LYS A 91 -0.79 12.35 1.45
CA LYS A 91 -1.70 12.58 0.31
C LYS A 91 -1.32 11.73 -0.91
N GLY A 92 -0.02 11.62 -1.20
CA GLY A 92 0.48 10.82 -2.31
C GLY A 92 0.22 9.32 -2.10
N VAL A 93 0.44 8.78 -0.91
CA VAL A 93 0.11 7.39 -0.57
C VAL A 93 -1.39 7.13 -0.78
N LYS A 94 -2.26 8.01 -0.27
CA LYS A 94 -3.72 7.93 -0.52
C LYS A 94 -4.07 7.95 -2.01
N HIS A 95 -3.37 8.75 -2.81
CA HIS A 95 -3.57 8.82 -4.25
C HIS A 95 -3.14 7.54 -4.97
N VAL A 96 -2.05 6.90 -4.55
CA VAL A 96 -1.61 5.61 -5.08
C VAL A 96 -2.64 4.53 -4.78
N ILE A 97 -3.19 4.48 -3.56
CA ILE A 97 -4.27 3.56 -3.18
C ILE A 97 -5.48 3.75 -4.10
N ALA A 98 -5.98 4.98 -4.23
CA ALA A 98 -7.12 5.30 -5.09
C ALA A 98 -6.87 4.92 -6.56
N THR A 99 -5.65 5.11 -7.05
CA THR A 99 -5.27 4.70 -8.41
C THR A 99 -5.27 3.18 -8.57
N GLY A 100 -4.74 2.47 -7.57
CA GLY A 100 -4.74 1.01 -7.50
C GLY A 100 -6.15 0.42 -7.48
N GLU A 101 -7.08 1.02 -6.72
CA GLU A 101 -8.49 0.63 -6.69
C GLU A 101 -9.15 0.73 -8.07
N LEU A 102 -8.93 1.85 -8.77
CA LEU A 102 -9.44 2.07 -10.12
C LEU A 102 -8.88 1.05 -11.11
N GLY A 103 -7.60 0.68 -10.96
CA GLY A 103 -6.95 -0.35 -11.76
C GLY A 103 -7.50 -1.75 -11.49
N ALA A 104 -7.62 -2.12 -10.22
CA ALA A 104 -8.12 -3.42 -9.79
C ALA A 104 -9.60 -3.65 -10.21
N ASN A 105 -10.40 -2.58 -10.31
CA ASN A 105 -11.78 -2.64 -10.80
C ASN A 105 -11.91 -2.76 -12.33
N LYS A 106 -10.82 -2.60 -13.09
CA LYS A 106 -10.81 -2.71 -14.56
C LYS A 106 -10.56 -4.12 -15.08
N ILE A 107 -10.36 -5.10 -14.19
CA ILE A 107 -10.23 -6.50 -14.57
C ILE A 107 -11.65 -7.06 -14.77
N VAL A 108 -12.10 -7.03 -16.04
CA VAL A 108 -13.33 -7.66 -16.55
C VAL A 108 -12.93 -8.87 -17.39
#